data_AF-K1VBG3-F1
#
_entry.id   AF-K1VBG3-F1
#
_cell.length_a   1.000
_cell.length_b   1.000
_cell.length_c   1.000
_cell.angle_alpha   90.00
_cell.angle_beta   90.00
_cell.angle_gamma   90.00
#
_symmetry.space_group_name_H-M   'P 1'
#
loop_
_entity.id
_entity.type
_entity.pdbx_description
1 polymer ?
#
loop_
_entity_poly.entity_id
_entity_poly.type
_entity_poly.pdbx_seq_one_letter_code
_entity_poly.pdbx_strand_id
1 'polypeptide(L)'
;MTCAPGTEIYALFGHTALRYEDKARGEDWVFNYGMFSFNTPHFIYRFVKGETDYELGVTRYPYFEGSYAMRGSSVYQQTLNLTISEKQELRRLLEENYLPENRVYRYNFFYDNCTTRARDVIERCIEGKVVYSEGKEGLSFRDIVH
;
A
#
# COMPACT_ATOMS: atom_id res chain seq x y z
N MET A 1 -5.33 -4.43 3.61
CA MET A 1 -6.45 -3.56 4.01
C MET A 1 -6.76 -2.63 2.86
N THR A 2 -8.04 -2.36 2.63
CA THR A 2 -8.53 -1.45 1.60
C THR A 2 -9.25 -0.30 2.28
N CYS A 3 -8.82 0.92 2.00
CA CYS A 3 -9.39 2.12 2.58
C CYS A 3 -10.25 2.84 1.53
N ALA A 4 -11.42 3.30 1.96
CA ALA A 4 -12.36 3.98 1.08
C ALA A 4 -11.75 5.25 0.45
N PRO A 5 -12.16 5.59 -0.79
CA PRO A 5 -11.82 6.85 -1.43
C PRO A 5 -12.09 8.08 -0.56
N GLY A 6 -11.32 9.14 -0.81
CA GLY A 6 -11.54 10.47 -0.24
C GLY A 6 -11.87 11.50 -1.33
N THR A 7 -12.03 12.76 -0.92
CA THR A 7 -12.32 13.89 -1.81
C THR A 7 -11.06 14.52 -2.42
N GLU A 8 -9.92 14.30 -1.78
CA GLU A 8 -8.63 14.85 -2.22
C GLU A 8 -8.05 14.08 -3.40
N ILE A 9 -7.34 14.77 -4.30
CA ILE A 9 -6.83 14.20 -5.57
C ILE A 9 -6.00 12.91 -5.39
N TYR A 10 -5.22 12.84 -4.31
CA TYR A 10 -4.36 11.70 -3.97
C TYR A 10 -5.10 10.56 -3.26
N ALA A 11 -6.38 10.76 -2.91
CA ALA A 11 -7.23 9.79 -2.23
C ALA A 11 -8.42 9.33 -3.08
N LEU A 12 -8.56 9.82 -4.32
CA LEU A 12 -9.73 9.57 -5.18
C LEU A 12 -9.97 8.09 -5.50
N PHE A 13 -8.92 7.27 -5.55
CA PHE A 13 -9.00 5.87 -5.95
C PHE A 13 -8.99 4.90 -4.75
N GLY A 14 -9.10 5.43 -3.52
CA GLY A 14 -8.92 4.64 -2.30
C GLY A 14 -7.45 4.34 -2.04
N HIS A 15 -7.19 3.41 -1.11
CA HIS A 15 -5.82 3.10 -0.70
C HIS A 15 -5.66 1.66 -0.21
N THR A 16 -4.46 1.11 -0.40
CA THR A 16 -4.09 -0.24 0.07
C THR A 16 -2.94 -0.15 1.08
N ALA A 17 -3.08 -0.85 2.21
CA ALA A 17 -2.03 -0.97 3.22
C ALA A 17 -1.93 -2.40 3.77
N LEU A 18 -0.74 -2.80 4.20
CA LEU A 18 -0.50 -4.10 4.85
C LEU A 18 -0.55 -3.95 6.37
N ARG A 19 -1.33 -4.80 7.04
CA ARG A 19 -1.36 -4.89 8.51
C ARG A 19 -0.61 -6.13 8.95
N TYR A 20 0.35 -5.97 9.85
CA TYR A 20 1.00 -7.05 10.56
C TYR A 20 0.53 -7.04 12.01
N GLU A 21 -0.14 -8.12 12.43
CA GLU A 21 -0.63 -8.29 13.80
C GLU A 21 0.01 -9.54 14.43
N ASP A 22 0.70 -9.35 15.53
CA ASP A 22 1.22 -10.41 16.40
C ASP A 22 0.74 -10.16 17.84
N LYS A 23 -0.29 -10.93 18.22
CA LYS A 23 -0.95 -10.81 19.53
C LYS A 23 -0.06 -11.28 20.68
N ALA A 24 0.86 -12.21 20.45
CA ALA A 24 1.76 -12.71 21.49
C ALA A 24 2.79 -11.64 21.87
N ARG A 25 3.21 -10.82 20.90
CA ARG A 25 4.17 -9.73 21.09
C ARG A 25 3.51 -8.36 21.31
N GLY A 26 2.19 -8.25 21.19
CA GLY A 26 1.47 -6.97 21.27
C GLY A 26 1.79 -6.03 20.09
N GLU A 27 2.23 -6.58 18.96
CA GLU A 27 2.57 -5.84 17.76
C GLU A 27 1.34 -5.73 16.86
N ASP A 28 1.03 -4.51 16.43
CA ASP A 28 -0.07 -4.24 15.52
C ASP A 28 0.27 -3.01 14.66
N TRP A 29 0.91 -3.30 13.55
CA TRP A 29 1.56 -2.31 12.69
C TRP A 29 0.92 -2.26 11.32
N VAL A 30 0.83 -1.05 10.78
CA VAL A 30 0.35 -0.80 9.42
C VAL A 30 1.51 -0.25 8.60
N PHE A 31 1.82 -0.95 7.51
CA PHE A 31 2.78 -0.57 6.49
C PHE A 31 2.01 0.07 5.34
N ASN A 32 2.23 1.38 5.19
CA ASN A 32 1.50 2.26 4.30
C ASN A 32 2.41 2.73 3.15
N TYR A 33 2.32 2.06 2.00
CA TYR A 33 2.96 2.46 0.75
C TYR A 33 2.16 3.59 0.10
N GLY A 34 2.35 4.82 0.55
CA GLY A 34 1.43 5.88 0.13
C GLY A 34 1.73 7.23 0.74
N MET A 35 2.77 7.32 1.56
CA MET A 35 3.10 8.55 2.25
C MET A 35 3.84 9.46 1.29
N PHE A 36 3.51 10.75 1.33
CA PHE A 36 4.18 11.78 0.56
C PHE A 36 4.11 13.09 1.34
N SER A 37 4.95 14.05 0.95
CA SER A 37 5.01 15.36 1.60
C SER A 37 4.61 16.47 0.64
N PHE A 38 3.65 17.30 1.06
CA PHE A 38 3.33 18.56 0.35
C PHE A 38 4.45 19.59 0.42
N ASN A 39 5.39 19.43 1.36
CA ASN A 39 6.56 20.31 1.45
C ASN A 39 7.57 20.01 0.35
N THR A 40 7.40 18.92 -0.42
CA THR A 40 8.17 18.67 -1.63
C THR A 40 7.87 19.75 -2.68
N PRO A 41 8.87 20.52 -3.14
CA PRO A 41 8.65 21.57 -4.12
C PRO A 41 7.96 21.05 -5.38
N HIS A 42 6.89 21.74 -5.78
CA HIS A 42 6.11 21.45 -6.99
C HIS A 42 5.40 20.08 -6.99
N PHE A 43 4.92 19.60 -5.84
CA PHE A 43 4.24 18.30 -5.69
C PHE A 43 3.18 18.03 -6.78
N ILE A 44 2.21 18.94 -6.98
CA ILE A 44 1.13 18.75 -7.97
C ILE A 44 1.69 18.63 -9.41
N TYR A 45 2.68 19.44 -9.77
CA TYR A 45 3.31 19.38 -11.09
C TYR A 45 4.08 18.07 -11.29
N ARG A 46 4.85 17.64 -10.29
CA ARG A 46 5.55 16.34 -10.32
C ARG A 46 4.56 15.18 -10.38
N PHE A 47 3.42 15.28 -9.70
CA PHE A 47 2.38 14.25 -9.70
C PHE A 47 1.79 14.07 -11.10
N VAL A 48 1.39 15.18 -11.74
CA VAL A 48 0.87 15.15 -13.12
C VAL A 48 1.90 14.63 -14.12
N LYS A 49 3.20 14.84 -13.87
CA LYS A 49 4.30 14.32 -14.71
C LYS A 49 4.74 12.88 -14.39
N GLY A 50 4.24 12.27 -13.33
CA GLY A 50 4.72 10.96 -12.87
C GLY A 50 6.15 11.01 -12.29
N GLU A 51 6.56 12.14 -11.73
CA GLU A 51 7.88 12.40 -11.14
C GLU A 51 7.84 12.48 -9.61
N THR A 52 6.75 12.04 -8.98
CA THR A 52 6.58 12.13 -7.52
C THR A 52 7.17 10.91 -6.84
N ASP A 53 8.02 11.16 -5.84
CA ASP A 53 8.53 10.12 -4.96
C ASP A 53 7.58 9.95 -3.76
N TYR A 54 7.23 8.71 -3.48
CA TYR A 54 6.42 8.31 -2.33
C TYR A 54 7.31 7.53 -1.36
N GLU A 55 6.86 7.42 -0.12
CA GLU A 55 7.54 6.65 0.90
C GLU A 55 6.63 5.63 1.59
N LEU A 56 7.26 4.57 2.08
CA LEU A 56 6.65 3.63 3.02
C LEU A 56 6.63 4.26 4.42
N GLY A 57 5.43 4.49 4.94
CA GLY A 57 5.21 4.86 6.34
C GLY A 57 4.82 3.66 7.19
N VAL A 58 5.19 3.70 8.47
CA VAL A 58 4.79 2.69 9.46
C VAL A 58 4.11 3.37 10.63
N THR A 59 2.94 2.88 11.03
CA THR A 59 2.18 3.39 12.18
C THR A 59 1.46 2.26 12.92
N ARG A 60 1.00 2.51 14.15
CA ARG A 60 0.16 1.54 14.87
C ARG A 60 -1.24 1.54 14.27
N TYR A 61 -1.86 0.36 14.20
CA TYR A 61 -3.21 0.21 13.64
C TYR A 61 -4.27 1.13 14.25
N PRO A 62 -4.35 1.35 15.59
CA PRO A 62 -5.34 2.27 16.16
C PRO A 62 -5.22 3.72 15.66
N TYR A 63 -4.00 4.20 15.38
CA TYR A 63 -3.81 5.54 14.82
C TYR A 63 -4.21 5.59 13.34
N PHE A 64 -3.88 4.53 12.59
CA PHE A 64 -4.28 4.42 11.19
C PHE A 64 -5.80 4.40 11.06
N GLU A 65 -6.47 3.47 11.74
CA GLU A 65 -7.92 3.32 11.70
C GLU A 65 -8.65 4.56 12.21
N GLY A 66 -8.19 5.14 13.33
CA GLY A 66 -8.73 6.38 13.88
C GLY A 66 -8.68 7.56 12.89
N SER A 67 -7.62 7.67 12.08
CA SER A 67 -7.51 8.72 11.07
C SER A 67 -8.58 8.63 9.98
N TYR A 68 -8.96 7.40 9.56
CA TYR A 68 -10.04 7.19 8.60
C TYR A 68 -11.42 7.39 9.25
N ALA A 69 -11.59 6.95 10.50
CA ALA A 69 -12.82 7.15 11.26
C ALA A 69 -13.13 8.66 11.44
N MET A 70 -12.13 9.47 11.80
CA MET A 70 -12.26 10.92 11.92
C MET A 70 -12.66 11.60 10.60
N ARG A 71 -12.23 11.04 9.46
CA ARG A 71 -12.59 11.50 8.12
C ARG A 71 -13.99 11.01 7.68
N GLY A 72 -14.66 10.19 8.48
CA GLY A 72 -15.92 9.53 8.09
C GLY A 72 -15.74 8.51 6.97
N SER A 73 -14.57 7.87 6.88
CA SER A 73 -14.21 6.89 5.85
C SER A 73 -14.08 5.48 6.42
N SER A 74 -14.32 4.48 5.58
CA SER A 74 -14.24 3.07 5.96
C SER A 74 -12.86 2.46 5.68
N VAL A 75 -12.43 1.56 6.57
CA VAL A 75 -11.30 0.66 6.36
C VAL A 75 -11.82 -0.77 6.37
N TYR A 76 -11.53 -1.50 5.29
CA TYR A 76 -11.88 -2.91 5.13
C TYR A 76 -10.61 -3.76 5.26
N GLN A 77 -10.70 -4.86 6.01
CA GLN A 77 -9.59 -5.79 6.18
C GLN A 77 -9.93 -7.14 5.55
N GLN A 78 -8.93 -7.71 4.88
CA GLN A 78 -8.90 -9.11 4.50
C GLN A 78 -7.73 -9.78 5.24
N THR A 79 -8.01 -10.89 5.90
CA THR A 79 -6.98 -11.68 6.60
C THR A 79 -6.43 -12.73 5.63
N LEU A 80 -5.11 -12.72 5.44
CA LEU A 80 -4.42 -13.70 4.61
C LEU A 80 -4.12 -14.97 5.42
N ASN A 81 -4.36 -16.13 4.83
CA ASN A 81 -4.07 -17.43 5.45
C ASN A 81 -2.60 -17.84 5.19
N LEU A 82 -1.67 -17.07 5.74
CA LEU A 82 -0.23 -17.32 5.63
C LEU A 82 0.23 -18.35 6.67
N THR A 83 1.15 -19.23 6.27
CA THR A 83 1.87 -20.11 7.19
C THR A 83 2.79 -19.30 8.11
N ILE A 84 3.37 -19.95 9.12
CA ILE A 84 4.28 -19.29 10.06
C ILE A 84 5.54 -18.78 9.36
N SER A 85 6.13 -19.57 8.45
CA SER A 85 7.31 -19.17 7.67
C SER A 85 7.01 -17.96 6.78
N GLU A 86 5.89 -17.98 6.07
CA GLU A 86 5.49 -16.88 5.19
C GLU A 86 5.21 -15.59 5.98
N LYS A 87 4.65 -15.68 7.20
CA LYS A 87 4.49 -14.51 8.10
C LYS A 87 5.82 -13.94 8.55
N GLN A 88 6.79 -14.79 8.86
CA GLN A 88 8.14 -14.35 9.25
C GLN A 88 8.85 -13.67 8.08
N GLU A 89 8.73 -14.24 6.87
CA GLU A 89 9.30 -13.63 5.68
C GLU A 89 8.60 -12.32 5.32
N LEU A 90 7.27 -12.25 5.43
CA LEU A 90 6.52 -11.02 5.25
C LEU A 90 7.03 -9.93 6.19
N ARG A 91 7.21 -10.24 7.48
CA ARG A 91 7.77 -9.30 8.45
C ARG A 91 9.16 -8.82 8.03
N ARG A 92 10.05 -9.75 7.67
CA ARG A 92 11.42 -9.44 7.26
C ARG A 92 11.44 -8.50 6.06
N LEU A 93 10.62 -8.76 5.04
CA LEU A 93 10.50 -7.93 3.84
C LEU A 93 9.95 -6.53 4.15
N LEU A 94 8.95 -6.45 5.03
CA LEU A 94 8.37 -5.17 5.46
C LEU A 94 9.39 -4.31 6.25
N GLU A 95 10.15 -4.93 7.14
CA GLU A 95 11.23 -4.26 7.89
C GLU A 95 12.36 -3.81 6.93
N GLU A 96 12.76 -4.66 5.98
CA GLU A 96 13.76 -4.34 4.94
C GLU A 96 13.29 -3.17 4.06
N ASN A 97 12.02 -3.16 3.65
CA ASN A 97 11.46 -2.07 2.85
C ASN A 97 11.40 -0.75 3.61
N TYR A 98 11.32 -0.78 4.94
CA TYR A 98 11.26 0.41 5.76
C TYR A 98 12.64 1.05 6.03
N LEU A 99 13.73 0.36 5.67
CA LEU A 99 15.07 0.93 5.76
C LEU A 99 15.17 2.25 4.95
N PRO A 100 15.94 3.25 5.42
CA PRO A 100 16.05 4.55 4.76
C PRO A 100 16.38 4.48 3.26
N GLU A 101 17.21 3.52 2.87
CA GLU A 101 17.64 3.26 1.49
C GLU A 101 16.56 2.62 0.60
N ASN A 102 15.54 1.97 1.20
CA ASN A 102 14.54 1.19 0.48
C ASN A 102 13.14 1.79 0.51
N ARG A 103 12.87 2.70 1.47
CA ARG A 103 11.51 3.17 1.75
C ARG A 103 10.98 4.19 0.75
N VAL A 104 11.85 4.83 -0.03
CA VAL A 104 11.47 5.85 -1.03
C VAL A 104 11.42 5.21 -2.41
N TYR A 105 10.36 5.46 -3.15
CA TYR A 105 10.16 4.91 -4.49
C TYR A 105 9.46 5.91 -5.41
N ARG A 106 9.71 5.78 -6.72
CA ARG A 106 9.05 6.60 -7.74
C ARG A 106 7.63 6.10 -7.94
N TYR A 107 6.66 6.91 -7.58
CA TYR A 107 5.26 6.56 -7.77
C TYR A 107 4.90 6.52 -9.25
N ASN A 108 4.23 5.43 -9.64
CA ASN A 108 3.57 5.31 -10.93
C ASN A 108 2.17 4.73 -10.72
N PHE A 109 1.16 5.47 -11.20
CA PHE A 109 -0.24 5.10 -11.02
C PHE A 109 -0.57 3.67 -11.47
N PHE A 110 0.01 3.18 -12.57
CA PHE A 110 -0.28 1.85 -13.10
C PHE A 110 0.70 0.77 -12.63
N TYR A 111 1.98 1.11 -12.50
CA TYR A 111 3.04 0.11 -12.32
C TYR A 111 3.62 0.04 -10.91
N ASP A 112 3.62 1.15 -10.17
CA ASP A 112 4.34 1.26 -8.90
C ASP A 112 3.57 2.14 -7.89
N ASN A 113 2.63 1.51 -7.20
CA ASN A 113 1.68 2.17 -6.30
C ASN A 113 1.44 1.33 -5.04
N CYS A 114 0.56 1.82 -4.16
CA CYS A 114 0.21 1.17 -2.90
C CYS A 114 -0.26 -0.28 -3.05
N THR A 115 -0.96 -0.59 -4.14
CA THR A 115 -1.54 -1.91 -4.41
C THR A 115 -0.52 -2.85 -5.05
N THR A 116 0.26 -2.38 -6.04
CA THR A 116 1.31 -3.22 -6.64
C THR A 116 2.41 -3.54 -5.63
N ARG A 117 2.84 -2.56 -4.82
CA ARG A 117 3.82 -2.79 -3.75
C ARG A 117 3.34 -3.79 -2.70
N ALA A 118 2.09 -3.67 -2.25
CA ALA A 118 1.52 -4.61 -1.29
C ALA A 118 1.44 -6.03 -1.89
N ARG A 119 1.00 -6.15 -3.14
CA ARG A 119 0.95 -7.41 -3.89
C ARG A 119 2.34 -8.04 -4.02
N ASP A 120 3.33 -7.28 -4.48
CA ASP A 120 4.68 -7.78 -4.75
C ASP A 120 5.36 -8.28 -3.48
N VAL A 121 5.14 -7.61 -2.34
CA VAL A 121 5.65 -8.07 -1.03
C VAL A 121 4.98 -9.38 -0.62
N ILE A 122 3.67 -9.53 -0.83
CA ILE A 122 2.95 -10.78 -0.55
C ILE A 122 3.47 -11.90 -1.47
N GLU A 123 3.62 -11.65 -2.76
CA GLU A 123 4.13 -12.66 -3.71
C GLU A 123 5.53 -13.15 -3.35
N ARG A 124 6.39 -12.26 -2.87
CA ARG A 124 7.75 -12.60 -2.45
C ARG A 124 7.79 -13.39 -1.14
N CYS A 125 6.78 -13.25 -0.28
CA CYS A 125 6.78 -13.90 1.03
C CYS A 125 6.13 -15.29 1.03
N ILE A 126 5.38 -15.65 -0.01
CA ILE A 126 4.69 -16.94 -0.09
C ILE A 126 5.55 -17.99 -0.80
N GLU A 127 5.42 -19.24 -0.38
CA GLU A 127 6.02 -20.38 -1.10
C GLU A 127 5.11 -20.86 -2.24
N GLY A 128 3.82 -20.49 -2.17
CA GLY A 128 2.82 -20.75 -3.20
C GLY A 128 2.90 -19.78 -4.39
N LYS A 129 1.83 -19.77 -5.19
CA LYS A 129 1.69 -18.84 -6.33
C LYS A 129 0.38 -18.09 -6.21
N VAL A 130 0.41 -16.79 -6.45
CA VAL A 130 -0.81 -16.00 -6.66
C VAL A 130 -1.37 -16.35 -8.03
N VAL A 131 -2.65 -16.70 -8.08
CA VAL A 131 -3.38 -16.96 -9.32
C VAL A 131 -4.15 -15.70 -9.67
N TYR A 132 -3.79 -15.08 -10.79
CA TYR A 132 -4.49 -13.92 -11.34
C TYR A 132 -5.60 -14.38 -12.27
N SER A 133 -6.78 -13.76 -12.16
CA SER A 133 -7.81 -13.88 -13.19
C SER A 133 -7.32 -13.22 -14.48
N GLU A 134 -7.69 -13.80 -15.63
CA GLU A 134 -7.37 -13.23 -16.93
C GLU A 134 -7.88 -11.78 -17.03
N GLY A 135 -6.99 -10.89 -17.46
CA GLY A 135 -7.33 -9.50 -17.75
C GLY A 135 -8.14 -9.40 -19.03
N LYS A 136 -8.97 -8.35 -19.14
CA LYS A 136 -9.64 -8.03 -20.40
C LYS A 136 -8.58 -7.53 -21.40
N GLU A 137 -8.40 -8.25 -22.50
CA GLU A 137 -7.50 -7.85 -23.58
C GLU A 137 -8.04 -6.63 -24.35
N GLY A 138 -7.14 -5.88 -24.99
CA GLY A 138 -7.50 -4.78 -25.90
C GLY A 138 -7.94 -3.48 -25.23
N LEU A 139 -7.95 -3.41 -23.89
CA LEU A 139 -8.26 -2.18 -23.16
C LEU A 139 -7.06 -1.23 -23.15
N SER A 140 -7.31 0.05 -23.41
CA SER A 140 -6.34 1.12 -23.14
C SER A 140 -6.31 1.45 -21.64
N PHE A 141 -5.28 2.17 -21.19
CA PHE A 141 -5.24 2.70 -19.82
C PHE A 141 -6.46 3.56 -19.47
N ARG A 142 -7.06 4.21 -20.48
CA ARG A 142 -8.28 5.00 -20.27
C ARG A 142 -9.47 4.11 -19.95
N ASP A 143 -9.64 3.00 -20.68
CA ASP A 143 -10.74 2.05 -20.50
C ASP A 143 -10.62 1.25 -19.19
N ILE A 144 -9.41 1.19 -18.60
CA ILE A 144 -9.18 0.57 -17.29
C ILE A 144 -9.61 1.51 -16.16
N VAL A 145 -9.54 2.83 -16.38
CA VAL A 145 -9.82 3.85 -15.36
C VAL A 145 -11.27 4.36 -15.41
N HIS A 146 -11.90 4.34 -16.60
CA HIS A 146 -13.26 4.84 -16.86
C HIS A 146 -14.13 3.76 -17.52
#